data_AF-A0A0K2UQS0-F1
#
_entry.id   AF-A0A0K2UQS0-F1
#
_cell.length_a   1.000
_cell.length_b   1.000
_cell.length_c   1.000
_cell.angle_alpha   90.00
_cell.angle_beta   90.00
_cell.angle_gamma   90.00
#
_symmetry.space_group_name_H-M   'P 1'
#
loop_
_entity.id
_entity.type
_entity.pdbx_description
1 polymer ?
#
loop_
_entity_poly.entity_id
_entity_poly.type
_entity_poly.pdbx_seq_one_letter_code
_entity_poly.pdbx_strand_id
1 'polypeptide(L)'
;MGAQNQCYTFTLFDTQAFWIVKFISGLIPLPSHGLMMKHSISWKERLNEDVKSFPDIARYQLAYILDLNKDSKYPYELDCTDMFIKCLDDKKNDILTYRDKQFQSIFTKTKSPMYHTKWIDAFDDSLDAFLKI
;
A
#
# COMPACT_ATOMS: atom_id res chain seq x y z
N MET A 1 3.98 11.56 9.09
CA MET A 1 3.48 10.31 8.47
C MET A 1 2.95 10.64 7.09
N GLY A 2 3.00 9.71 6.14
CA GLY A 2 2.39 9.85 4.82
C GLY A 2 3.00 10.90 3.89
N ALA A 3 4.26 11.30 4.12
CA ALA A 3 4.95 12.29 3.30
C ALA A 3 5.53 11.71 2.00
N GLN A 4 5.53 10.39 1.85
CA GLN A 4 5.98 9.68 0.65
C GLN A 4 4.88 9.68 -0.41
N ASN A 5 5.26 9.53 -1.69
CA ASN A 5 4.32 9.19 -2.76
C ASN A 5 3.65 7.83 -2.46
N GLN A 6 2.43 7.62 -2.94
CA GLN A 6 1.55 6.58 -2.41
C GLN A 6 1.15 5.57 -3.49
N CYS A 7 1.63 4.33 -3.34
CA CYS A 7 1.03 3.13 -3.93
C CYS A 7 0.19 2.43 -2.84
N TYR A 8 0.82 2.14 -1.70
CA TYR A 8 0.18 1.84 -0.43
C TYR A 8 -0.27 3.13 0.28
N THR A 9 -1.42 3.08 0.96
CA THR A 9 -2.00 4.20 1.70
C THR A 9 -2.27 3.84 3.16
N PHE A 10 -3.41 3.23 3.48
CA PHE A 10 -3.83 3.01 4.86
C PHE A 10 -2.87 2.10 5.65
N THR A 11 -2.49 0.94 5.12
CA THR A 11 -1.53 0.05 5.79
C THR A 11 -0.12 0.63 5.90
N LEU A 12 0.27 1.51 4.98
CA LEU A 12 1.50 2.31 5.09
C LEU A 12 1.41 3.26 6.28
N PHE A 13 0.31 4.00 6.40
CA PHE A 13 0.11 4.96 7.49
C PHE A 13 -0.02 4.26 8.84
N ASP A 14 -0.75 3.14 8.90
CA ASP A 14 -0.88 2.32 10.12
C ASP A 14 0.47 1.81 10.57
N THR A 15 1.29 1.28 9.66
CA THR A 15 2.64 0.79 10.00
C THR A 15 3.54 1.93 10.48
N GLN A 16 3.49 3.09 9.85
CA GLN A 16 4.22 4.29 10.29
C GLN A 16 3.75 4.74 11.68
N ALA A 17 2.44 4.81 11.91
CA ALA A 17 1.85 5.21 13.18
C ALA A 17 2.21 4.24 14.30
N PHE A 18 2.11 2.93 14.04
CA PHE A 18 2.45 1.89 14.98
C PHE A 18 3.92 1.94 15.39
N TRP A 19 4.82 2.16 14.43
CA TRP A 19 6.24 2.36 14.72
C TRP A 19 6.47 3.62 15.57
N ILE A 20 5.85 4.75 15.22
CA ILE A 20 5.99 6.02 15.95
C ILE A 20 5.48 5.91 17.39
N VAL A 21 4.33 5.26 17.60
CA VAL A 21 3.78 5.03 18.95
C VAL A 21 4.76 4.23 19.80
N LYS A 22 5.37 3.17 19.24
CA LYS A 22 6.38 2.38 19.95
C LYS A 22 7.65 3.16 20.24
N PHE A 23 8.12 3.98 19.31
CA PHE A 23 9.24 4.89 19.52
C PHE A 23 8.95 5.88 20.66
N ILE A 24 7.83 6.60 20.60
CA ILE A 24 7.44 7.58 21.64
C ILE A 24 7.26 6.90 23.01
N SER A 25 6.80 5.64 23.02
CA SER A 25 6.64 4.84 24.24
C SER A 25 7.96 4.26 24.78
N GLY A 26 9.10 4.55 24.14
CA GLY A 26 10.42 4.06 24.56
C GLY A 26 10.68 2.57 24.24
N LEU A 27 9.83 1.94 23.43
CA LEU A 27 9.97 0.53 23.04
C LEU A 27 10.91 0.33 21.85
N ILE A 28 11.15 1.38 21.07
CA ILE A 28 12.08 1.38 19.94
C ILE A 28 13.10 2.49 20.17
N PRO A 29 14.40 2.20 20.34
CA PRO A 29 15.43 3.23 20.43
C PRO A 29 15.75 3.80 19.04
N LEU A 30 16.14 5.09 18.99
CA LEU A 30 16.70 5.66 17.77
C LEU A 30 18.21 5.41 17.68
N PRO A 31 18.74 5.10 16.49
CA PRO A 31 20.17 5.05 16.28
C PRO A 31 20.77 6.47 16.30
N SER A 32 22.10 6.56 16.20
CA SER A 32 22.77 7.86 16.11
C SER A 32 22.39 8.62 14.84
N HIS A 33 22.50 9.95 14.85
CA HIS A 33 22.23 10.79 13.69
C HIS A 33 23.00 10.35 12.44
N GLY A 34 24.28 9.97 12.59
CA GLY A 34 25.09 9.48 11.48
C GLY A 34 24.54 8.21 10.84
N LEU A 35 23.97 7.29 11.63
CA LEU A 35 23.33 6.08 11.12
C LEU A 35 21.98 6.38 10.46
N MET A 36 21.18 7.30 11.02
CA MET A 36 19.91 7.74 10.42
C MET A 36 20.13 8.37 9.05
N MET A 37 21.15 9.21 8.90
CA MET A 37 21.51 9.83 7.63
C MET A 37 21.96 8.79 6.59
N LYS A 38 22.84 7.86 6.98
CA LYS A 38 23.28 6.77 6.10
C LYS A 38 22.10 5.92 5.62
N HIS A 39 21.18 5.58 6.52
CA HIS A 39 19.97 4.82 6.17
C HIS A 39 19.08 5.58 5.19
N SER A 40 18.89 6.88 5.41
CA SER A 40 18.09 7.73 4.51
C SER A 40 18.71 7.83 3.11
N ILE A 41 20.04 7.95 3.04
CA ILE A 41 20.79 7.99 1.78
C ILE A 41 20.67 6.65 1.05
N SER A 42 20.85 5.51 1.73
CA SER A 42 20.76 4.20 1.07
C SER A 42 19.37 3.93 0.48
N TRP A 43 18.30 4.36 1.16
CA TRP A 43 16.94 4.27 0.60
C TRP A 43 16.77 5.16 -0.65
N LYS A 44 17.35 6.35 -0.65
CA LYS A 44 17.32 7.26 -1.81
C LYS A 44 18.11 6.69 -2.99
N GLU A 45 19.30 6.13 -2.75
CA GLU A 45 20.13 5.49 -3.78
C GLU A 45 19.37 4.31 -4.40
N ARG A 46 18.82 3.43 -3.55
CA ARG A 46 17.97 2.32 -4.00
C ARG A 46 16.78 2.77 -4.84
N LEU A 47 16.12 3.87 -4.46
CA LEU A 47 15.01 4.44 -5.25
C LEU A 47 15.48 4.85 -6.65
N ASN A 48 16.64 5.49 -6.74
CA ASN A 48 17.18 5.96 -8.03
C ASN A 48 17.67 4.81 -8.91
N GLU A 49 18.24 3.77 -8.32
CA GLU A 49 18.85 2.65 -9.02
C GLU A 49 17.80 1.62 -9.46
N ASP A 50 16.94 1.17 -8.54
CA ASP A 50 16.09 -0.01 -8.75
C ASP A 50 14.69 0.30 -9.31
N VAL A 51 14.19 1.52 -9.12
CA VAL A 51 12.76 1.82 -9.39
C VAL A 51 12.60 2.44 -10.77
N LYS A 52 12.18 1.62 -11.74
CA LYS A 52 11.99 2.04 -13.15
C LYS A 52 10.56 1.87 -13.66
N SER A 53 9.72 1.16 -12.92
CA SER A 53 8.35 0.86 -13.30
C SER A 53 7.39 0.89 -12.10
N PHE A 54 6.08 0.89 -12.36
CA PHE A 54 5.08 0.82 -11.30
C PHE A 54 5.17 -0.45 -10.42
N PRO A 55 5.41 -1.66 -10.97
CA PRO A 55 5.73 -2.83 -10.15
C PRO A 55 6.92 -2.62 -9.21
N ASP A 56 7.96 -1.89 -9.65
CA ASP A 56 9.11 -1.60 -8.80
C ASP A 56 8.73 -0.62 -7.68
N ILE A 57 7.88 0.37 -7.96
CA ILE A 57 7.33 1.28 -6.93
C ILE A 57 6.57 0.46 -5.87
N ALA A 58 5.70 -0.47 -6.28
CA ALA A 58 4.94 -1.31 -5.36
C ALA A 58 5.87 -2.16 -4.47
N ARG A 59 6.89 -2.81 -5.06
CA ARG A 59 7.87 -3.61 -4.31
C ARG A 59 8.76 -2.78 -3.41
N TYR A 60 9.19 -1.60 -3.87
CA TYR A 60 10.00 -0.67 -3.09
C TYR A 60 9.25 -0.18 -1.86
N GLN A 61 7.97 0.20 -2.03
CA GLN A 61 7.15 0.65 -0.91
C GLN A 61 6.78 -0.48 0.05
N LEU A 62 6.53 -1.70 -0.44
CA LEU A 62 6.40 -2.87 0.42
C LEU A 62 7.68 -3.08 1.25
N ALA A 63 8.85 -3.03 0.63
CA ALA A 63 10.12 -3.20 1.32
C ALA A 63 10.31 -2.13 2.42
N TYR A 64 9.90 -0.89 2.17
CA TYR A 64 9.92 0.18 3.17
C TYR A 64 9.00 -0.13 4.37
N ILE A 65 7.76 -0.57 4.10
CA ILE A 65 6.80 -0.93 5.16
C ILE A 65 7.32 -2.13 5.96
N LEU A 66 7.88 -3.15 5.30
CA LEU A 66 8.47 -4.31 5.95
C LEU A 66 9.71 -3.94 6.79
N ASP A 67 10.51 -2.98 6.35
CA ASP A 67 11.66 -2.49 7.10
C ASP A 67 11.24 -1.81 8.41
N LEU A 68 10.22 -0.94 8.38
CA LEU A 68 9.59 -0.43 9.61
C LEU A 68 9.06 -1.57 10.48
N ASN A 69 8.45 -2.57 9.85
CA ASN A 69 7.81 -3.67 10.56
C ASN A 69 8.80 -4.59 11.28
N LYS A 70 10.09 -4.59 10.91
CA LYS A 70 11.14 -5.37 11.59
C LYS A 70 11.18 -5.06 13.08
N ASP A 71 11.06 -3.79 13.45
CA ASP A 71 11.11 -3.32 14.84
C ASP A 71 9.72 -3.20 15.45
N SER A 72 8.75 -2.70 14.66
CA SER A 72 7.42 -2.40 15.20
C SER A 72 6.57 -3.64 15.42
N LYS A 73 6.72 -4.73 14.64
CA LYS A 73 5.89 -5.95 14.77
C LYS A 73 4.39 -5.66 14.63
N TYR A 74 4.01 -4.83 13.68
CA TYR A 74 2.64 -4.66 13.21
C TYR A 74 2.03 -6.02 12.84
N PRO A 75 0.83 -6.36 13.33
CA PRO A 75 0.36 -7.74 13.37
C PRO A 75 -0.32 -8.24 12.08
N TYR A 76 -0.56 -7.37 11.10
CA TYR A 76 -1.33 -7.72 9.90
C TYR A 76 -0.45 -7.93 8.66
N GLU A 77 -0.97 -8.68 7.69
CA GLU A 77 -0.36 -8.88 6.37
C GLU A 77 -0.20 -7.54 5.63
N LEU A 78 0.89 -7.40 4.89
CA LEU A 78 1.28 -6.14 4.25
C LEU A 78 1.49 -6.27 2.74
N ASP A 79 1.71 -7.48 2.21
CA ASP A 79 2.01 -7.66 0.79
C ASP A 79 0.74 -7.59 -0.07
N CYS A 80 0.58 -6.47 -0.77
CA CYS A 80 -0.43 -6.27 -1.82
C CYS A 80 0.19 -6.16 -3.22
N THR A 81 1.48 -6.52 -3.41
CA THR A 81 2.21 -6.24 -4.66
C THR A 81 1.55 -6.88 -5.87
N ASP A 82 1.14 -8.14 -5.77
CA ASP A 82 0.43 -8.85 -6.85
C ASP A 82 -0.91 -8.19 -7.19
N MET A 83 -1.63 -7.68 -6.19
CA MET A 83 -2.89 -6.96 -6.42
C MET A 83 -2.66 -5.64 -7.18
N PHE A 84 -1.59 -4.90 -6.85
CA PHE A 84 -1.22 -3.68 -7.57
C PHE A 84 -0.82 -3.96 -9.01
N ILE A 85 0.00 -4.99 -9.25
CA ILE A 85 0.42 -5.41 -10.59
C ILE A 85 -0.80 -5.82 -11.41
N LYS A 86 -1.68 -6.64 -10.84
CA LYS A 86 -2.94 -7.04 -11.48
C LYS A 86 -3.83 -5.84 -11.81
N CYS A 87 -3.98 -4.89 -10.89
CA CYS A 87 -4.75 -3.67 -11.14
C CYS A 87 -4.16 -2.84 -12.29
N LEU A 88 -2.83 -2.73 -12.37
CA LEU A 88 -2.16 -2.08 -13.51
C LEU A 88 -2.48 -2.80 -14.83
N ASP A 89 -2.42 -4.13 -14.85
CA ASP A 89 -2.70 -4.90 -16.05
C ASP A 89 -4.17 -4.82 -16.45
N ASP A 90 -5.10 -4.85 -15.49
CA ASP A 90 -6.53 -4.62 -15.74
C ASP A 90 -6.77 -3.22 -16.35
N LYS A 91 -6.06 -2.18 -15.89
CA LYS A 91 -6.10 -0.83 -16.47
C LYS A 91 -5.54 -0.76 -17.90
N LYS A 92 -4.49 -1.52 -18.19
CA LYS A 92 -3.91 -1.59 -19.55
C LYS A 92 -4.83 -2.34 -20.51
N ASN A 93 -5.47 -3.39 -20.03
CA ASN A 93 -6.39 -4.21 -20.81
C ASN A 93 -7.64 -3.40 -21.21
N ASP A 94 -8.24 -2.69 -20.25
CA ASP A 94 -9.36 -1.80 -20.53
C ASP A 94 -9.50 -0.73 -19.44
N ILE A 95 -9.21 0.52 -19.81
CA ILE A 95 -9.23 1.66 -18.90
C ILE A 95 -10.65 2.04 -18.44
N LEU A 96 -11.69 1.60 -19.15
CA LEU A 96 -13.09 1.89 -18.82
C LEU A 96 -13.70 0.81 -17.91
N THR A 97 -13.18 -0.41 -17.90
CA THR A 97 -13.76 -1.55 -17.16
C THR A 97 -12.87 -2.11 -16.05
N TYR A 98 -11.69 -1.53 -15.79
CA TYR A 98 -10.81 -2.02 -14.72
C TYR A 98 -11.44 -1.97 -13.31
N ARG A 99 -12.42 -1.09 -13.08
CA ARG A 99 -13.17 -1.00 -11.82
C ARG A 99 -14.24 -2.09 -11.66
N ASP A 100 -14.60 -2.78 -12.73
CA ASP A 100 -15.55 -3.90 -12.69
C ASP A 100 -14.88 -5.21 -12.24
N LYS A 101 -13.56 -5.18 -12.00
CA LYS A 101 -12.77 -6.34 -11.59
C LYS A 101 -12.88 -6.57 -10.08
N GLN A 102 -12.70 -7.82 -9.68
CA GLN A 102 -12.75 -8.24 -8.28
C GLN A 102 -11.37 -8.67 -7.80
N PHE A 103 -11.10 -8.45 -6.52
CA PHE A 103 -9.88 -8.88 -5.84
C PHE A 103 -10.20 -9.70 -4.60
N GLN A 104 -9.24 -10.49 -4.13
CA GLN A 104 -9.34 -11.22 -2.87
C GLN A 104 -8.67 -10.40 -1.77
N SER A 105 -9.34 -10.27 -0.62
CA SER A 105 -8.77 -9.60 0.55
C SER A 105 -7.54 -10.36 1.05
N ILE A 106 -6.42 -9.67 1.25
CA ILE A 106 -5.23 -10.27 1.88
C ILE A 106 -5.46 -10.61 3.35
N PHE A 107 -6.45 -9.98 4.01
CA PHE A 107 -6.74 -10.19 5.42
C PHE A 107 -7.71 -11.36 5.63
N THR A 108 -8.87 -11.34 4.95
CA THR A 108 -9.94 -12.33 5.15
C THR A 108 -9.91 -13.47 4.15
N LYS A 109 -9.11 -13.34 3.08
CA LYS A 109 -9.09 -14.25 1.94
C LYS A 109 -10.45 -14.40 1.24
N THR A 110 -11.39 -13.50 1.50
CA THR A 110 -12.69 -13.45 0.81
C THR A 110 -12.56 -12.65 -0.48
N LYS A 111 -13.11 -13.16 -1.58
CA LYS A 111 -13.22 -12.41 -2.84
C LYS A 111 -14.31 -11.35 -2.73
N SER A 112 -14.05 -10.14 -3.21
CA SER A 112 -15.07 -9.08 -3.23
C SER A 112 -16.28 -9.51 -4.07
N PRO A 113 -17.52 -9.14 -3.70
CA PRO A 113 -18.69 -9.41 -4.53
C PRO A 113 -18.60 -8.66 -5.86
N MET A 114 -19.37 -9.11 -6.86
CA MET A 114 -19.50 -8.39 -8.12
C MET A 114 -20.49 -7.25 -7.88
N TYR A 115 -20.15 -6.04 -8.33
CA TYR A 115 -21.05 -4.90 -8.19
C TYR A 115 -22.23 -5.04 -9.16
N HIS A 116 -23.42 -4.55 -8.77
CA HIS A 116 -24.66 -4.75 -9.52
C HIS A 116 -24.75 -3.89 -10.80
N THR A 117 -23.91 -2.88 -10.95
CA THR A 117 -23.88 -1.96 -12.10
C THR A 117 -22.46 -1.80 -12.63
N LYS A 118 -22.26 -1.79 -13.94
CA LYS A 118 -20.94 -1.51 -14.52
C LYS A 118 -20.50 -0.09 -14.19
N TRP A 119 -19.21 0.13 -14.00
CA TRP A 119 -18.70 1.44 -13.59
C TRP A 119 -19.10 2.57 -14.53
N ILE A 120 -19.09 2.35 -15.85
CA ILE A 120 -19.45 3.36 -16.84
C ILE A 120 -20.93 3.77 -16.80
N ASP A 121 -21.78 2.91 -16.25
CA ASP A 121 -23.23 3.12 -16.13
C ASP A 121 -23.63 3.59 -14.72
N ALA A 122 -22.69 3.62 -13.76
CA ALA A 122 -22.91 3.94 -12.35
C ALA A 122 -22.76 5.45 -12.08
N PHE A 123 -23.74 6.24 -12.50
CA PHE A 123 -23.74 7.71 -12.37
C PHE A 123 -24.10 8.23 -10.96
N ASP A 124 -24.74 7.41 -10.13
CA ASP A 124 -25.06 7.73 -8.74
C ASP A 124 -23.90 7.26 -7.84
N ASP A 125 -23.15 8.21 -7.30
CA ASP A 125 -21.98 7.97 -6.44
C ASP A 125 -22.31 7.95 -4.94
N SER A 126 -23.60 7.97 -4.60
CA SER A 126 -24.04 7.89 -3.21
C SER A 126 -23.77 6.51 -2.60
N LEU A 127 -23.51 6.50 -1.29
CA LEU A 127 -23.36 5.27 -0.52
C LEU A 127 -24.64 4.41 -0.60
N ASP A 128 -25.81 5.05 -0.56
CA ASP A 128 -27.10 4.36 -0.61
C ASP A 128 -27.31 3.63 -1.94
N ALA A 129 -26.85 4.18 -3.07
CA ALA A 129 -26.87 3.47 -4.34
C ALA A 129 -25.87 2.30 -4.36
N PHE A 130 -24.66 2.52 -3.87
CA PHE A 130 -23.58 1.52 -3.86
C PHE A 130 -23.88 0.29 -2.98
N LEU A 131 -24.62 0.47 -1.89
CA LEU A 131 -24.96 -0.61 -0.94
C LEU A 131 -26.25 -1.35 -1.28
N LYS A 132 -26.96 -0.99 -2.35
CA LYS A 132 -28.10 -1.78 -2.83
C LYS A 132 -27.59 -3.16 -3.23
N ILE A 133 -28.38 -4.18 -2.92
CA ILE A 133 -28.09 -5.59 -3.24
C ILE A 133 -29.05 -6.03 -4.32
#